data_AF-K0USG2-F1
#
_entry.id   AF-K0USG2-F1
#
_cell.length_a   1.000
_cell.length_b   1.000
_cell.length_c   1.000
_cell.angle_alpha   90.00
_cell.angle_beta   90.00
_cell.angle_gamma   90.00
#
_symmetry.space_group_name_H-M   'P 1'
#
loop_
_entity.id
_entity.type
_entity.pdbx_description
1 polymer ?
#
loop_
_entity_poly.entity_id
_entity_poly.type
_entity_poly.pdbx_seq_one_letter_code
_entity_poly.pdbx_strand_id
1 'polypeptide(L)'
;MKIGLRKAAVACGTVFASGVLAASTAAPAWGSSSALVIGGIATSSMHDVVMSQVLGGALKNQQRVSVHWPAQAAPYTGSKGLTLGASINLGINNLNTQIDAALGRLGADGEKVTVVGLSAGSLVVNEVLRQLAADAEAPGKNDITFVLVADSSRQKLINETRYNSKFDYTYRPAPETEYDIIVVTGEYDGMADFPDRWWNGLAVMNAIAGSIFVHVPMMFADLSKVPAENVSVDVNSKGGTTTNYLVPTAKLPLVQLFPSLAKREAELKAKIDKAYSRNDARAVAASTLIAAPAAAEPAAIAVGAESPEIAIAPADAVAPVKEGDDAQADPVDTGSVDTEVPGDSDVPADSDVPAETDEAGVEDDAEDVAESIEDEQAAEDPAQARTVDATTDDDEAADSTRDDSGAEAADSSDSK
;
A
#
# COMPACT_ATOMS: atom_id res chain seq x y z
N MET A 1 4.60 -66.79 -51.26
CA MET A 1 5.22 -67.63 -50.21
C MET A 1 6.56 -66.99 -49.85
N LYS A 2 6.89 -66.85 -48.55
CA LYS A 2 8.01 -66.02 -48.02
C LYS A 2 7.75 -64.52 -48.25
N ILE A 3 7.67 -63.61 -47.27
CA ILE A 3 8.35 -63.39 -45.97
C ILE A 3 9.77 -62.84 -46.13
N GLY A 4 9.91 -61.56 -45.76
CA GLY A 4 11.15 -60.85 -45.48
C GLY A 4 10.84 -59.74 -44.46
N LEU A 5 11.65 -59.59 -43.42
CA LEU A 5 11.39 -58.75 -42.25
C LEU A 5 12.65 -57.96 -41.86
N ARG A 6 12.50 -56.95 -40.99
CA ARG A 6 13.55 -56.07 -40.38
C ARG A 6 13.83 -54.82 -41.23
N LYS A 7 14.11 -53.64 -40.63
CA LYS A 7 14.17 -53.27 -39.20
C LYS A 7 13.92 -51.75 -39.06
N ALA A 8 13.39 -51.30 -37.93
CA ALA A 8 13.32 -49.87 -37.60
C ALA A 8 14.66 -49.36 -37.04
N ALA A 9 14.90 -48.06 -37.23
CA ALA A 9 15.91 -47.28 -36.51
C ALA A 9 15.34 -45.86 -36.28
N VAL A 10 15.44 -45.35 -35.06
CA VAL A 10 15.02 -43.99 -34.67
C VAL A 10 16.27 -43.17 -34.42
N ALA A 11 16.28 -41.92 -34.89
CA ALA A 11 17.28 -40.92 -34.52
C ALA A 11 16.60 -39.56 -34.40
N CYS A 12 16.60 -38.98 -33.20
CA CYS A 12 16.15 -37.60 -32.99
C CYS A 12 17.27 -36.64 -33.42
N GLY A 13 16.93 -35.60 -34.18
CA GLY A 13 17.78 -34.45 -34.44
C GLY A 13 17.06 -33.19 -33.98
N THR A 14 17.67 -32.41 -33.09
CA THR A 14 17.08 -31.19 -32.53
C THR A 14 17.15 -30.03 -33.53
N VAL A 15 16.07 -29.28 -33.65
CA VAL A 15 16.02 -28.02 -34.41
C VAL A 15 16.00 -26.86 -33.43
N PHE A 16 17.05 -26.04 -33.44
CA PHE A 16 17.00 -24.71 -32.82
C PHE A 16 16.27 -23.76 -33.76
N ALA A 17 15.12 -23.23 -33.33
CA ALA A 17 14.40 -22.18 -34.03
C ALA A 17 14.71 -20.82 -33.40
N SER A 18 15.38 -19.93 -34.13
CA SER A 18 15.65 -18.56 -33.68
C SER A 18 14.41 -17.68 -33.86
N GLY A 19 13.68 -17.41 -32.78
CA GLY A 19 12.59 -16.44 -32.77
C GLY A 19 13.11 -15.00 -32.85
N VAL A 20 12.88 -14.32 -33.98
CA VAL A 20 13.10 -12.88 -34.08
C VAL A 20 11.89 -12.18 -33.45
N LEU A 21 12.11 -11.49 -32.33
CA LEU A 21 11.06 -10.75 -31.65
C LEU A 21 10.71 -9.47 -32.43
N ALA A 22 9.64 -9.53 -33.23
CA ALA A 22 9.09 -8.36 -33.90
C ALA A 22 8.44 -7.43 -32.86
N ALA A 23 9.10 -6.33 -32.52
CA ALA A 23 8.58 -5.32 -31.61
C ALA A 23 7.39 -4.56 -32.25
N SER A 24 6.17 -5.06 -32.02
CA SER A 24 4.95 -4.41 -32.47
C SER A 24 4.66 -3.19 -31.60
N THR A 25 5.18 -2.03 -31.99
CA THR A 25 4.99 -0.75 -31.28
C THR A 25 3.62 -0.15 -31.59
N ALA A 26 2.55 -0.81 -31.17
CA ALA A 26 1.29 -0.15 -30.93
C ALA A 26 1.46 0.75 -29.69
N ALA A 27 1.44 2.07 -29.88
CA ALA A 27 1.45 3.00 -28.74
C ALA A 27 0.13 2.82 -27.96
N PRO A 28 0.17 2.58 -26.64
CA PRO A 28 -1.05 2.56 -25.83
C PRO A 28 -1.74 3.92 -25.90
N ALA A 29 -3.08 3.94 -25.84
CA ALA A 29 -3.82 5.16 -25.64
C ALA A 29 -3.56 5.65 -24.20
N TRP A 30 -2.59 6.54 -24.01
CA TRP A 30 -2.20 7.10 -22.71
C TRP A 30 -3.22 8.10 -22.13
N GLY A 31 -4.51 7.90 -22.40
CA GLY A 31 -5.59 8.87 -22.15
C GLY A 31 -6.22 8.80 -20.77
N SER A 32 -6.57 7.61 -20.28
CA SER A 32 -7.58 7.49 -19.20
C SER A 32 -7.13 6.69 -17.98
N SER A 33 -6.19 5.75 -18.12
CA SER A 33 -5.64 4.99 -16.99
C SER A 33 -4.96 5.91 -15.97
N SER A 34 -5.48 5.91 -14.74
CA SER A 34 -5.17 6.89 -13.70
C SER A 34 -4.52 6.24 -12.48
N ALA A 35 -3.42 6.81 -11.98
CA ALA A 35 -2.74 6.41 -10.75
C ALA A 35 -3.07 7.39 -9.62
N LEU A 36 -4.03 7.03 -8.77
CA LEU A 36 -4.42 7.78 -7.58
C LEU A 36 -3.42 7.47 -6.46
N VAL A 37 -2.69 8.47 -5.96
CA VAL A 37 -1.64 8.27 -4.94
C VAL A 37 -1.99 9.08 -3.69
N ILE A 38 -2.07 8.41 -2.53
CA ILE A 38 -2.28 9.03 -1.21
C ILE A 38 -1.04 8.85 -0.34
N GLY A 39 -0.57 9.95 0.25
CA GLY A 39 0.70 10.03 0.98
C GLY A 39 0.61 9.55 2.43
N GLY A 40 1.76 9.45 3.09
CA GLY A 40 1.85 9.15 4.53
C GLY A 40 1.41 10.31 5.42
N ILE A 41 1.63 10.17 6.74
CA ILE A 41 1.49 11.25 7.71
C ILE A 41 2.36 12.46 7.29
N ALA A 42 1.90 13.67 7.64
CA ALA A 42 2.37 14.97 7.16
C ALA A 42 2.29 15.20 5.62
N THR A 43 2.16 14.15 4.81
CA THR A 43 2.14 14.20 3.35
C THR A 43 0.70 14.35 2.82
N SER A 44 0.11 15.52 3.07
CA SER A 44 -1.28 15.85 2.70
C SER A 44 -1.54 15.90 1.20
N SER A 45 -0.48 16.04 0.39
CA SER A 45 -0.48 15.91 -1.08
C SER A 45 0.95 15.66 -1.57
N MET A 46 1.11 15.23 -2.83
CA MET A 46 2.41 14.97 -3.46
C MET A 46 2.54 15.65 -4.82
N HIS A 47 3.70 16.24 -5.09
CA HIS A 47 4.04 16.73 -6.42
C HIS A 47 4.29 15.58 -7.40
N ASP A 48 3.94 15.79 -8.67
CA ASP A 48 4.09 14.77 -9.72
C ASP A 48 5.53 14.24 -9.86
N VAL A 49 6.53 15.09 -9.61
CA VAL A 49 7.95 14.69 -9.61
C VAL A 49 8.21 13.54 -8.63
N VAL A 50 7.61 13.58 -7.43
CA VAL A 50 7.73 12.52 -6.42
C VAL A 50 6.93 11.30 -6.86
N MET A 51 5.67 11.47 -7.26
CA MET A 51 4.80 10.38 -7.73
C MET A 51 5.37 9.65 -8.96
N SER A 52 6.16 10.33 -9.80
CA SER A 52 6.83 9.75 -10.97
C SER A 52 7.97 8.80 -10.64
N GLN A 53 8.48 8.82 -9.40
CA GLN A 53 9.58 7.99 -8.92
C GLN A 53 9.11 6.80 -8.06
N VAL A 54 7.90 6.90 -7.48
CA VAL A 54 7.27 5.85 -6.67
C VAL A 54 7.29 4.50 -7.40
N LEU A 55 7.69 3.44 -6.67
CA LEU A 55 7.85 2.08 -7.17
C LEU A 55 8.78 1.97 -8.40
N GLY A 56 9.93 2.65 -8.37
CA GLY A 56 10.88 2.70 -9.48
C GLY A 56 10.33 3.39 -10.74
N GLY A 57 9.30 4.21 -10.59
CA GLY A 57 8.57 4.84 -11.69
C GLY A 57 7.62 3.90 -12.44
N ALA A 58 7.06 2.88 -11.77
CA ALA A 58 5.99 2.05 -12.34
C ALA A 58 4.79 2.89 -12.82
N LEU A 59 4.50 4.01 -12.15
CA LEU A 59 3.39 4.93 -12.43
C LEU A 59 3.64 5.89 -13.61
N LYS A 60 4.77 5.77 -14.32
CA LYS A 60 5.16 6.72 -15.41
C LYS A 60 4.20 6.76 -16.59
N ASN A 61 3.52 5.64 -16.90
CA ASN A 61 2.61 5.49 -18.04
C ASN A 61 1.13 5.81 -17.71
N GLN A 62 0.84 6.35 -16.51
CA GLN A 62 -0.52 6.66 -16.04
C GLN A 62 -0.64 8.15 -15.72
N GLN A 63 -1.87 8.69 -15.77
CA GLN A 63 -2.16 10.01 -15.21
C GLN A 63 -2.05 9.93 -13.68
N ARG A 64 -0.97 10.45 -13.10
CA ARG A 64 -0.79 10.46 -11.64
C ARG A 64 -1.61 11.59 -11.02
N VAL A 65 -2.36 11.27 -9.98
CA VAL A 65 -3.26 12.18 -9.27
C VAL A 65 -2.96 12.08 -7.79
N SER A 66 -2.50 13.17 -7.18
CA SER A 66 -2.38 13.24 -5.73
C SER A 66 -3.77 13.30 -5.11
N VAL A 67 -4.15 12.28 -4.34
CA VAL A 67 -5.35 12.30 -3.51
C VAL A 67 -5.04 13.13 -2.27
N HIS A 68 -5.74 14.25 -2.10
CA HIS A 68 -5.56 15.08 -0.91
C HIS A 68 -6.23 14.43 0.31
N TRP A 69 -5.52 14.40 1.43
CA TRP A 69 -6.07 14.10 2.75
C TRP A 69 -5.38 14.96 3.82
N PRO A 70 -5.89 15.08 5.05
CA PRO A 70 -5.28 15.95 6.05
C PRO A 70 -3.89 15.51 6.48
N ALA A 71 -3.58 14.21 6.41
CA ALA A 71 -2.31 13.60 6.84
C ALA A 71 -1.92 13.88 8.30
N GLN A 72 -2.91 14.17 9.15
CA GLN A 72 -2.73 14.50 10.57
C GLN A 72 -2.99 13.29 11.47
N ALA A 73 -2.32 13.30 12.63
CA ALA A 73 -2.44 12.34 13.71
C ALA A 73 -2.09 13.06 15.02
N ALA A 74 -2.92 13.99 15.48
CA ALA A 74 -2.73 14.64 16.78
C ALA A 74 -2.74 13.56 17.90
N PRO A 75 -1.86 13.65 18.92
CA PRO A 75 -0.94 14.76 19.21
C PRO A 75 0.35 14.81 18.37
N TYR A 76 0.79 13.68 17.80
CA TYR A 76 2.08 13.53 17.08
C TYR A 76 2.29 14.59 15.99
N THR A 77 1.32 14.80 15.09
CA THR A 77 1.41 15.87 14.06
C THR A 77 1.04 17.27 14.60
N GLY A 78 1.31 17.54 15.87
CA GLY A 78 0.92 18.75 16.59
C GLY A 78 -0.46 18.66 17.25
N SER A 79 -0.51 19.07 18.52
CA SER A 79 -1.66 18.99 19.44
C SER A 79 -2.92 19.82 19.10
N LYS A 80 -2.94 20.46 17.92
CA LYS A 80 -4.08 21.23 17.38
C LYS A 80 -4.60 20.70 16.04
N GLY A 81 -3.99 19.63 15.51
CA GLY A 81 -4.46 18.95 14.30
C GLY A 81 -5.68 18.06 14.56
N LEU A 82 -6.16 17.42 13.50
CA LEU A 82 -7.11 16.32 13.58
C LEU A 82 -6.47 15.08 14.22
N THR A 83 -7.29 14.27 14.89
CA THR A 83 -6.93 12.90 15.27
C THR A 83 -6.68 12.04 14.04
N LEU A 84 -6.00 10.90 14.20
CA LEU A 84 -5.70 10.00 13.08
C LEU A 84 -7.00 9.46 12.46
N GLY A 85 -8.01 9.11 13.27
CA GLY A 85 -9.32 8.69 12.76
C GLY A 85 -10.06 9.79 12.01
N ALA A 86 -10.09 11.03 12.53
CA ALA A 86 -10.72 12.15 11.82
C ALA A 86 -9.99 12.48 10.49
N SER A 87 -8.66 12.39 10.48
CA SER A 87 -7.83 12.56 9.28
C SER A 87 -8.11 11.46 8.24
N ILE A 88 -8.13 10.18 8.66
CA ILE A 88 -8.44 9.03 7.80
C ILE A 88 -9.87 9.12 7.26
N ASN A 89 -10.86 9.49 8.07
CA ASN A 89 -12.25 9.63 7.64
C ASN A 89 -12.44 10.66 6.52
N LEU A 90 -11.69 11.77 6.55
CA LEU A 90 -11.67 12.73 5.44
C LEU A 90 -10.90 12.19 4.22
N GLY A 91 -9.81 11.46 4.45
CA GLY A 91 -9.07 10.76 3.39
C GLY A 91 -9.93 9.74 2.62
N ILE A 92 -10.78 8.98 3.31
CA ILE A 92 -11.70 7.99 2.71
C ILE A 92 -12.65 8.66 1.72
N ASN A 93 -13.33 9.74 2.16
CA ASN A 93 -14.28 10.46 1.31
C ASN A 93 -13.59 11.04 0.06
N ASN A 94 -12.39 11.61 0.22
CA ASN A 94 -11.61 12.16 -0.88
C ASN A 94 -11.09 11.08 -1.84
N LEU A 95 -10.70 9.91 -1.32
CA LEU A 95 -10.22 8.78 -2.11
C LEU A 95 -11.37 8.15 -2.91
N ASN A 96 -12.52 7.87 -2.30
CA ASN A 96 -13.71 7.37 -3.00
C ASN A 96 -14.12 8.32 -4.14
N THR A 97 -14.22 9.63 -3.86
CA THR A 97 -14.53 10.66 -4.88
C THR A 97 -13.56 10.61 -6.08
N GLN A 98 -12.27 10.37 -5.84
CA GLN A 98 -11.26 10.25 -6.90
C GLN A 98 -11.32 8.90 -7.63
N ILE A 99 -11.67 7.81 -6.94
CA ILE A 99 -11.92 6.48 -7.52
C ILE A 99 -13.10 6.55 -8.48
N ASP A 100 -14.26 7.05 -8.03
CA ASP A 100 -15.47 7.20 -8.83
C ASP A 100 -15.20 8.06 -10.08
N ALA A 101 -14.52 9.20 -9.88
CA ALA A 101 -14.16 10.10 -10.97
C ALA A 101 -13.16 9.48 -11.95
N ALA A 102 -12.30 8.55 -11.52
CA ALA A 102 -11.33 7.86 -12.38
C ALA A 102 -11.95 6.67 -13.13
N LEU A 103 -12.81 5.88 -12.46
CA LEU A 103 -13.59 4.80 -13.07
C LEU A 103 -14.53 5.35 -14.15
N GLY A 104 -15.18 6.48 -13.88
CA GLY A 104 -16.00 7.22 -14.86
C GLY A 104 -15.24 7.83 -16.05
N ARG A 105 -13.90 7.66 -16.12
CA ARG A 105 -13.08 7.99 -17.30
C ARG A 105 -12.58 6.77 -18.06
N LEU A 106 -12.74 5.54 -17.56
CA LEU A 106 -12.36 4.34 -18.30
C LEU A 106 -13.25 4.19 -19.54
N GLY A 107 -12.65 4.03 -20.72
CA GLY A 107 -13.35 4.05 -22.00
C GLY A 107 -12.86 3.04 -23.03
N ALA A 108 -11.77 2.32 -22.76
CA ALA A 108 -11.24 1.26 -23.62
C ALA A 108 -10.89 -0.02 -22.85
N ASP A 109 -10.98 -1.16 -23.54
CA ASP A 109 -10.68 -2.48 -22.98
C ASP A 109 -9.25 -2.54 -22.42
N GLY A 110 -9.12 -2.89 -21.14
CA GLY A 110 -7.84 -3.05 -20.45
C GLY A 110 -7.27 -1.79 -19.80
N GLU A 111 -7.97 -0.65 -19.85
CA GLU A 111 -7.66 0.49 -18.97
C GLU A 111 -8.00 0.17 -17.51
N LYS A 112 -7.26 0.74 -16.56
CA LYS A 112 -7.48 0.55 -15.12
C LYS A 112 -7.21 1.80 -14.29
N VAL A 113 -7.81 1.84 -13.10
CA VAL A 113 -7.42 2.75 -12.02
C VAL A 113 -6.43 2.05 -11.09
N THR A 114 -5.23 2.63 -10.89
CA THR A 114 -4.30 2.19 -9.84
C THR A 114 -4.51 3.06 -8.60
N VAL A 115 -4.71 2.46 -7.43
CA VAL A 115 -4.75 3.16 -6.14
C VAL A 115 -3.51 2.81 -5.34
N VAL A 116 -2.73 3.81 -4.94
CA VAL A 116 -1.46 3.65 -4.24
C VAL A 116 -1.51 4.36 -2.89
N GLY A 117 -1.46 3.60 -1.79
CA GLY A 117 -1.40 4.14 -0.42
C GLY A 117 -0.01 3.99 0.16
N LEU A 118 0.60 5.10 0.59
CA LEU A 118 1.94 5.13 1.17
C LEU A 118 1.89 5.38 2.69
N SER A 119 2.58 4.57 3.49
CA SER A 119 2.63 4.69 4.96
C SER A 119 1.20 4.82 5.53
N ALA A 120 0.90 5.79 6.39
CA ALA A 120 -0.45 5.99 6.94
C ALA A 120 -1.56 6.17 5.87
N GLY A 121 -1.24 6.55 4.62
CA GLY A 121 -2.18 6.55 3.50
C GLY A 121 -2.67 5.14 3.12
N SER A 122 -1.90 4.08 3.44
CA SER A 122 -2.35 2.68 3.33
C SER A 122 -3.58 2.41 4.22
N LEU A 123 -3.68 3.05 5.38
CA LEU A 123 -4.78 2.85 6.33
C LEU A 123 -6.10 3.40 5.77
N VAL A 124 -6.04 4.51 5.03
CA VAL A 124 -7.15 5.06 4.24
C VAL A 124 -7.57 4.07 3.15
N VAL A 125 -6.62 3.55 2.38
CA VAL A 125 -6.89 2.56 1.31
C VAL A 125 -7.47 1.26 1.89
N ASN A 126 -7.02 0.79 3.05
CA ASN A 126 -7.56 -0.41 3.69
C ASN A 126 -9.00 -0.22 4.22
N GLU A 127 -9.39 0.98 4.67
CA GLU A 127 -10.78 1.22 5.06
C GLU A 127 -11.69 1.41 3.83
N VAL A 128 -11.19 1.99 2.72
CA VAL A 128 -11.88 1.95 1.42
C VAL A 128 -12.06 0.52 0.92
N LEU A 129 -11.02 -0.33 1.02
CA LEU A 129 -11.11 -1.76 0.70
C LEU A 129 -12.15 -2.50 1.59
N ARG A 130 -12.35 -2.09 2.85
CA ARG A 130 -13.42 -2.61 3.71
C ARG A 130 -14.81 -2.15 3.27
N GLN A 131 -14.95 -0.93 2.75
CA GLN A 131 -16.21 -0.45 2.17
C GLN A 131 -16.55 -1.20 0.88
N LEU A 132 -15.59 -1.29 -0.07
CA LEU A 132 -15.80 -1.98 -1.34
C LEU A 132 -16.09 -3.48 -1.15
N ALA A 133 -15.41 -4.16 -0.23
CA ALA A 133 -15.68 -5.58 0.07
C ALA A 133 -16.99 -5.85 0.84
N ALA A 134 -17.73 -4.80 1.19
CA ALA A 134 -19.05 -4.85 1.83
C ALA A 134 -20.18 -4.32 0.93
N ASP A 135 -19.86 -3.73 -0.24
CA ASP A 135 -20.82 -3.22 -1.21
C ASP A 135 -21.02 -4.22 -2.36
N ALA A 136 -22.26 -4.39 -2.80
CA ALA A 136 -22.63 -5.28 -3.91
C ALA A 136 -22.53 -4.60 -5.28
N GLU A 137 -22.52 -3.27 -5.32
CA GLU A 137 -22.37 -2.46 -6.54
C GLU A 137 -20.91 -1.94 -6.69
N ALA A 138 -19.97 -2.53 -5.94
CA ALA A 138 -18.56 -2.15 -5.96
C ALA A 138 -17.91 -2.34 -7.35
N PRO A 139 -16.89 -1.53 -7.71
CA PRO A 139 -16.20 -1.66 -8.99
C PRO A 139 -15.57 -3.05 -9.15
N GLY A 140 -15.64 -3.63 -10.35
CA GLY A 140 -15.13 -4.96 -10.61
C GLY A 140 -13.62 -5.01 -10.41
N LYS A 141 -13.09 -6.15 -9.92
CA LYS A 141 -11.64 -6.29 -9.69
C LYS A 141 -10.76 -6.23 -10.95
N ASN A 142 -11.39 -6.20 -12.12
CA ASN A 142 -10.70 -5.93 -13.38
C ASN A 142 -10.45 -4.43 -13.61
N ASP A 143 -11.24 -3.54 -13.03
CA ASP A 143 -11.25 -2.10 -13.36
C ASP A 143 -10.31 -1.29 -12.46
N ILE A 144 -9.99 -1.83 -11.29
CA ILE A 144 -9.17 -1.22 -10.24
C ILE A 144 -8.04 -2.15 -9.78
N THR A 145 -6.94 -1.61 -9.26
CA THR A 145 -5.83 -2.38 -8.68
C THR A 145 -5.16 -1.59 -7.56
N PHE A 146 -4.89 -2.24 -6.44
CA PHE A 146 -4.42 -1.58 -5.21
C PHE A 146 -2.96 -1.88 -4.93
N VAL A 147 -2.19 -0.87 -4.51
CA VAL A 147 -0.80 -0.99 -4.07
C VAL A 147 -0.62 -0.33 -2.71
N LEU A 148 -0.21 -1.11 -1.72
CA LEU A 148 -0.10 -0.72 -0.31
C LEU A 148 1.38 -0.74 0.05
N VAL A 149 1.98 0.44 0.27
CA VAL A 149 3.41 0.59 0.53
C VAL A 149 3.60 1.03 1.98
N ALA A 150 4.46 0.34 2.72
CA ALA A 150 4.70 0.58 4.15
C ALA A 150 3.43 0.44 5.02
N ASP A 151 2.62 -0.59 4.74
CA ASP A 151 1.31 -0.79 5.36
C ASP A 151 1.40 -1.46 6.73
N SER A 152 1.40 -0.65 7.78
CA SER A 152 1.52 -1.08 9.18
C SER A 152 0.43 -2.06 9.62
N SER A 153 -0.74 -2.06 8.97
CA SER A 153 -1.89 -2.92 9.28
C SER A 153 -1.73 -4.39 8.84
N ARG A 154 -0.63 -4.70 8.13
CA ARG A 154 -0.27 -6.06 7.67
C ARG A 154 0.81 -6.73 8.51
N GLN A 155 1.30 -6.06 9.54
CA GLN A 155 2.27 -6.61 10.49
C GLN A 155 1.61 -7.66 11.38
N LYS A 156 2.39 -8.70 11.77
CA LYS A 156 1.91 -9.79 12.65
C LYS A 156 1.45 -9.33 14.04
N LEU A 157 1.85 -8.14 14.46
CA LEU A 157 1.44 -7.50 15.71
C LEU A 157 0.03 -6.88 15.61
N ILE A 158 -0.44 -6.52 14.41
CA ILE A 158 -1.80 -6.02 14.15
C ILE A 158 -2.71 -7.19 13.73
N ASN A 159 -2.80 -8.19 14.61
CA ASN A 159 -3.61 -9.40 14.42
C ASN A 159 -5.07 -9.25 14.90
N GLU A 160 -5.37 -8.19 15.65
CA GLU A 160 -6.67 -7.95 16.29
C GLU A 160 -7.21 -6.55 16.00
N THR A 161 -8.51 -6.34 16.22
CA THR A 161 -9.13 -5.01 16.19
C THR A 161 -8.96 -4.33 17.55
N ARG A 162 -8.17 -3.25 17.60
CA ARG A 162 -7.85 -2.51 18.82
C ARG A 162 -8.09 -1.00 18.61
N TYR A 163 -8.72 -0.34 19.57
CA TYR A 163 -8.97 1.11 19.52
C TYR A 163 -7.93 1.85 20.34
N ASN A 164 -7.17 2.74 19.69
CA ASN A 164 -6.17 3.58 20.31
C ASN A 164 -6.78 4.96 20.61
N SER A 165 -6.81 5.34 21.89
CA SER A 165 -7.41 6.59 22.37
C SER A 165 -6.48 7.82 22.27
N LYS A 166 -5.15 7.63 22.18
CA LYS A 166 -4.16 8.70 21.91
C LYS A 166 -4.38 9.29 20.52
N PHE A 167 -4.74 8.44 19.55
CA PHE A 167 -4.93 8.79 18.14
C PHE A 167 -6.40 8.79 17.66
N ASP A 168 -7.36 8.40 18.50
CA ASP A 168 -8.79 8.23 18.14
C ASP A 168 -8.94 7.44 16.83
N TYR A 169 -8.33 6.25 16.80
CA TYR A 169 -8.32 5.38 15.62
C TYR A 169 -8.47 3.91 16.03
N THR A 170 -9.18 3.15 15.19
CA THR A 170 -9.31 1.70 15.35
C THR A 170 -8.35 1.00 14.41
N TYR A 171 -7.22 0.53 14.93
CA TYR A 171 -6.35 -0.39 14.21
C TYR A 171 -7.08 -1.72 14.01
N ARG A 172 -6.95 -2.29 12.81
CA ARG A 172 -7.61 -3.52 12.38
C ARG A 172 -6.70 -4.26 11.41
N PRO A 173 -6.70 -5.60 11.40
CA PRO A 173 -6.03 -6.39 10.37
C PRO A 173 -6.52 -5.98 8.97
N ALA A 174 -5.64 -6.05 7.97
CA ALA A 174 -6.00 -5.80 6.59
C ALA A 174 -7.20 -6.67 6.12
N PRO A 175 -8.12 -6.12 5.31
CA PRO A 175 -9.35 -6.82 4.95
C PRO A 175 -9.14 -7.96 3.95
N GLU A 176 -9.95 -9.02 4.09
CA GLU A 176 -10.17 -9.96 3.00
C GLU A 176 -11.15 -9.35 1.99
N THR A 177 -10.73 -9.25 0.73
CA THR A 177 -11.49 -8.66 -0.38
C THR A 177 -11.29 -9.50 -1.63
N GLU A 178 -12.16 -9.40 -2.64
CA GLU A 178 -11.95 -10.11 -3.91
C GLU A 178 -10.84 -9.49 -4.79
N TYR A 179 -10.43 -8.25 -4.49
CA TYR A 179 -9.43 -7.52 -5.26
C TYR A 179 -8.05 -8.17 -5.19
N ASP A 180 -7.31 -8.02 -6.29
CA ASP A 180 -5.90 -8.37 -6.34
C ASP A 180 -5.06 -7.14 -5.92
N ILE A 181 -4.18 -7.34 -4.94
CA ILE A 181 -3.50 -6.30 -4.16
C ILE A 181 -1.99 -6.54 -4.22
N ILE A 182 -1.20 -5.49 -4.41
CA ILE A 182 0.26 -5.51 -4.26
C ILE A 182 0.60 -4.88 -2.90
N VAL A 183 1.47 -5.52 -2.12
CA VAL A 183 2.00 -4.99 -0.86
C VAL A 183 3.50 -4.84 -0.98
N VAL A 184 4.05 -3.71 -0.53
CA VAL A 184 5.48 -3.38 -0.61
C VAL A 184 5.98 -2.94 0.75
N THR A 185 6.96 -3.68 1.28
CA THR A 185 7.50 -3.49 2.63
C THR A 185 9.02 -3.49 2.57
N GLY A 186 9.66 -2.57 3.29
CA GLY A 186 11.12 -2.53 3.42
C GLY A 186 11.62 -3.51 4.48
N GLU A 187 12.69 -4.24 4.19
CA GLU A 187 13.32 -5.13 5.18
C GLU A 187 13.83 -4.31 6.37
N TYR A 188 13.26 -4.57 7.55
CA TYR A 188 13.47 -3.85 8.80
C TYR A 188 12.93 -2.41 8.84
N ASP A 189 11.99 -2.02 7.98
CA ASP A 189 11.22 -0.78 8.15
C ASP A 189 10.48 -0.80 9.50
N GLY A 190 10.85 0.04 10.47
CA GLY A 190 10.25 0.02 11.80
C GLY A 190 8.76 0.38 11.85
N MET A 191 8.19 0.94 10.79
CA MET A 191 6.76 1.28 10.73
C MET A 191 5.90 0.16 10.12
N ALA A 192 6.49 -0.74 9.32
CA ALA A 192 5.77 -1.72 8.49
C ALA A 192 6.38 -3.13 8.47
N ASP A 193 7.55 -3.31 9.07
CA ASP A 193 8.29 -4.55 9.28
C ASP A 193 8.96 -4.54 10.67
N PHE A 194 8.19 -4.24 11.71
CA PHE A 194 8.63 -4.35 13.10
C PHE A 194 8.73 -5.85 13.51
N PRO A 195 9.73 -6.26 14.31
CA PRO A 195 9.95 -7.67 14.64
C PRO A 195 8.78 -8.31 15.41
N ASP A 196 8.25 -9.42 14.90
CA ASP A 196 7.22 -10.22 15.59
C ASP A 196 7.67 -10.83 16.92
N ARG A 197 8.98 -10.80 17.19
CA ARG A 197 9.58 -11.15 18.49
C ARG A 197 10.32 -9.95 19.06
N TRP A 198 9.55 -8.93 19.41
CA TRP A 198 9.97 -7.64 19.96
C TRP A 198 10.92 -7.75 21.17
N TRP A 199 10.83 -8.82 21.97
CA TRP A 199 11.77 -9.08 23.07
C TRP A 199 13.25 -9.25 22.62
N ASN A 200 13.51 -9.41 21.32
CA ASN A 200 14.84 -9.26 20.75
C ASN A 200 15.18 -7.78 20.55
N GLY A 201 15.57 -7.10 21.63
CA GLY A 201 15.88 -5.66 21.61
C GLY A 201 16.94 -5.22 20.58
N LEU A 202 17.84 -6.12 20.14
CA LEU A 202 18.77 -5.81 19.04
C LEU A 202 18.05 -5.63 17.69
N ALA A 203 16.98 -6.39 17.47
CA ALA A 203 16.13 -6.24 16.28
C ALA A 203 15.22 -5.01 16.38
N VAL A 204 14.72 -4.68 17.59
CA VAL A 204 13.96 -3.43 17.83
C VAL A 204 14.83 -2.20 17.55
N MET A 205 16.03 -2.12 18.11
CA MET A 205 16.96 -1.01 17.81
C MET A 205 17.33 -0.91 16.32
N ASN A 206 17.32 -2.03 15.59
CA ASN A 206 17.52 -2.04 14.14
C ASN A 206 16.27 -1.64 13.35
N ALA A 207 15.07 -1.94 13.85
CA ALA A 207 13.80 -1.51 13.28
C ALA A 207 13.57 0.00 13.48
N ILE A 208 13.86 0.54 14.67
CA ILE A 208 13.83 1.98 14.96
C ILE A 208 14.77 2.74 14.00
N ALA A 209 16.02 2.26 13.84
CA ALA A 209 16.92 2.82 12.82
C ALA A 209 16.39 2.63 11.38
N GLY A 210 15.57 1.60 11.12
CA GLY A 210 14.93 1.37 9.84
C GLY A 210 13.77 2.32 9.54
N SER A 211 13.05 2.83 10.54
CA SER A 211 12.11 3.95 10.36
C SER A 211 12.80 5.17 9.74
N ILE A 212 14.06 5.41 10.10
CA ILE A 212 14.91 6.48 9.53
C ILE A 212 15.45 6.08 8.14
N PHE A 213 16.14 4.93 8.03
CA PHE A 213 16.95 4.59 6.85
C PHE A 213 16.25 3.74 5.78
N VAL A 214 15.04 3.23 6.02
CA VAL A 214 14.33 2.30 5.13
C VAL A 214 12.93 2.80 4.76
N HIS A 215 12.14 3.30 5.71
CA HIS A 215 10.71 3.58 5.54
C HIS A 215 10.37 4.41 4.28
N VAL A 216 10.98 5.58 4.14
CA VAL A 216 10.76 6.46 2.97
C VAL A 216 11.56 6.00 1.75
N PRO A 217 12.86 5.67 1.82
CA PRO A 217 13.63 5.24 0.64
C PRO A 217 13.06 4.03 -0.11
N MET A 218 12.47 3.05 0.59
CA MET A 218 11.94 1.85 -0.05
C MET A 218 10.67 2.09 -0.88
N MET A 219 9.96 3.20 -0.66
CA MET A 219 8.79 3.60 -1.48
C MET A 219 9.15 3.87 -2.96
N PHE A 220 10.43 4.15 -3.23
CA PHE A 220 10.97 4.40 -4.57
C PHE A 220 11.64 3.17 -5.19
N ALA A 221 11.59 2.01 -4.52
CA ALA A 221 12.24 0.80 -4.98
C ALA A 221 11.62 0.25 -6.29
N ASP A 222 12.48 -0.15 -7.21
CA ASP A 222 12.07 -0.83 -8.44
C ASP A 222 11.74 -2.30 -8.13
N LEU A 223 10.44 -2.63 -8.15
CA LEU A 223 9.94 -3.97 -7.83
C LEU A 223 10.51 -5.06 -8.75
N SER A 224 10.94 -4.72 -9.98
CA SER A 224 11.59 -5.68 -10.88
C SER A 224 13.00 -6.10 -10.44
N LYS A 225 13.57 -5.41 -9.44
CA LYS A 225 14.86 -5.72 -8.81
C LYS A 225 14.74 -6.41 -7.45
N VAL A 226 13.52 -6.63 -6.94
CA VAL A 226 13.30 -7.41 -5.71
C VAL A 226 13.60 -8.89 -6.01
N PRO A 227 14.42 -9.59 -5.20
CA PRO A 227 14.71 -11.01 -5.41
C PRO A 227 13.43 -11.87 -5.38
N ALA A 228 13.36 -12.92 -6.20
CA ALA A 228 12.17 -13.75 -6.30
C ALA A 228 11.85 -14.51 -5.00
N GLU A 229 12.87 -14.80 -4.19
CA GLU A 229 12.74 -15.36 -2.84
C GLU A 229 12.15 -14.37 -1.81
N ASN A 230 12.11 -13.08 -2.14
CA ASN A 230 11.51 -12.00 -1.35
C ASN A 230 10.09 -11.60 -1.84
N VAL A 231 9.52 -12.36 -2.79
CA VAL A 231 8.15 -12.18 -3.27
C VAL A 231 7.28 -13.35 -2.83
N SER A 232 6.18 -13.08 -2.12
CA SER A 232 5.16 -14.10 -1.79
C SER A 232 3.82 -13.77 -2.47
N VAL A 233 3.00 -14.81 -2.63
CA VAL A 233 1.63 -14.68 -3.15
C VAL A 233 0.70 -15.47 -2.23
N ASP A 234 -0.26 -14.76 -1.64
CA ASP A 234 -1.23 -15.28 -0.68
C ASP A 234 -2.64 -15.05 -1.24
N VAL A 235 -3.58 -15.97 -1.00
CA VAL A 235 -4.98 -15.85 -1.48
C VAL A 235 -5.92 -15.95 -0.28
N ASN A 236 -6.82 -14.97 -0.15
CA ASN A 236 -7.74 -14.84 0.98
C ASN A 236 -9.06 -15.63 0.77
N SER A 237 -9.93 -15.67 1.78
CA SER A 237 -11.21 -16.42 1.73
C SER A 237 -12.19 -15.89 0.67
N LYS A 238 -12.00 -14.67 0.18
CA LYS A 238 -12.78 -14.02 -0.88
C LYS A 238 -12.22 -14.26 -2.29
N GLY A 239 -11.07 -14.94 -2.42
CA GLY A 239 -10.42 -15.21 -3.71
C GLY A 239 -9.65 -14.01 -4.29
N GLY A 240 -9.38 -12.97 -3.49
CA GLY A 240 -8.44 -11.91 -3.85
C GLY A 240 -7.00 -12.29 -3.52
N THR A 241 -6.09 -11.93 -4.42
CA THR A 241 -4.67 -12.28 -4.35
C THR A 241 -3.88 -11.13 -3.73
N THR A 242 -3.07 -11.38 -2.70
CA THR A 242 -2.08 -10.43 -2.21
C THR A 242 -0.68 -10.85 -2.68
N THR A 243 -0.01 -10.00 -3.45
CA THR A 243 1.41 -10.19 -3.84
C THR A 243 2.28 -9.30 -2.99
N ASN A 244 3.08 -9.89 -2.10
CA ASN A 244 3.93 -9.15 -1.15
C ASN A 244 5.37 -9.06 -1.69
N TYR A 245 5.95 -7.87 -1.67
CA TYR A 245 7.35 -7.60 -2.02
C TYR A 245 8.12 -7.12 -0.78
N LEU A 246 9.10 -7.92 -0.32
CA LEU A 246 10.03 -7.50 0.72
C LEU A 246 11.28 -6.87 0.08
N VAL A 247 11.32 -5.54 0.01
CA VAL A 247 12.46 -4.79 -0.54
C VAL A 247 13.69 -5.01 0.35
N PRO A 248 14.78 -5.66 -0.13
CA PRO A 248 15.92 -5.98 0.71
C PRO A 248 16.70 -4.72 1.13
N THR A 249 17.14 -4.67 2.38
CA THR A 249 17.89 -3.53 2.89
C THR A 249 19.39 -3.78 2.72
N ALA A 250 20.02 -3.02 1.83
CA ALA A 250 21.39 -3.23 1.36
C ALA A 250 22.48 -3.16 2.46
N LYS A 251 22.17 -2.51 3.58
CA LYS A 251 23.02 -2.40 4.77
C LYS A 251 22.13 -2.25 6.01
N LEU A 252 22.35 -3.04 7.05
CA LEU A 252 21.55 -3.02 8.29
C LEU A 252 21.36 -1.58 8.80
N PRO A 253 20.13 -1.12 9.08
CA PRO A 253 19.89 0.25 9.56
C PRO A 253 20.65 0.58 10.84
N LEU A 254 20.80 -0.36 11.78
CA LEU A 254 21.63 -0.18 12.98
C LEU A 254 23.11 0.08 12.65
N VAL A 255 23.59 -0.41 11.50
CA VAL A 255 24.97 -0.27 11.02
C VAL A 255 25.10 0.92 10.06
N GLN A 256 23.99 1.44 9.54
CA GLN A 256 23.91 2.79 8.95
C GLN A 256 24.03 3.85 10.06
N LEU A 257 23.25 3.72 11.14
CA LEU A 257 23.30 4.57 12.33
C LEU A 257 24.66 4.52 13.05
N PHE A 258 25.24 3.32 13.19
CA PHE A 258 26.56 3.12 13.82
C PHE A 258 27.56 2.45 12.86
N PRO A 259 28.23 3.21 11.97
CA PRO A 259 29.18 2.68 10.98
C PRO A 259 30.34 1.86 11.56
N SER A 260 30.69 2.06 12.83
CA SER A 260 31.69 1.27 13.56
C SER A 260 31.33 -0.23 13.65
N LEU A 261 30.04 -0.58 13.54
CA LEU A 261 29.54 -1.95 13.59
C LEU A 261 29.75 -2.74 12.29
N ALA A 262 30.17 -2.12 11.18
CA ALA A 262 30.27 -2.75 9.85
C ALA A 262 31.07 -4.07 9.82
N LYS A 263 32.12 -4.18 10.65
CA LYS A 263 32.93 -5.42 10.76
C LYS A 263 32.18 -6.61 11.38
N ARG A 264 31.01 -6.37 11.96
CA ARG A 264 30.13 -7.37 12.61
C ARG A 264 28.76 -7.48 11.93
N GLU A 265 28.56 -6.83 10.79
CA GLU A 265 27.24 -6.71 10.16
C GLU A 265 26.54 -8.06 9.90
N ALA A 266 27.26 -9.07 9.40
CA ALA A 266 26.72 -10.42 9.23
C ALA A 266 26.39 -11.13 10.56
N GLU A 267 27.14 -10.88 11.63
CA GLU A 267 26.87 -11.39 12.99
C GLU A 267 25.64 -10.73 13.60
N LEU A 268 25.44 -9.44 13.33
CA LEU A 268 24.28 -8.68 13.75
C LEU A 268 23.04 -9.11 12.95
N LYS A 269 23.12 -9.24 11.63
CA LYS A 269 21.99 -9.70 10.77
C LYS A 269 21.52 -11.08 11.22
N ALA A 270 22.43 -12.03 11.44
CA ALA A 270 22.10 -13.37 11.96
C ALA A 270 21.54 -13.40 13.41
N LYS A 271 21.53 -12.27 14.13
CA LYS A 271 20.86 -12.10 15.43
C LYS A 271 19.54 -11.31 15.32
N ILE A 272 19.50 -10.32 14.43
CA ILE A 272 18.32 -9.50 14.12
C ILE A 272 17.27 -10.35 13.39
N ASP A 273 17.68 -11.14 12.38
CA ASP A 273 16.80 -12.01 11.61
C ASP A 273 16.03 -13.01 12.46
N LYS A 274 16.59 -13.42 13.61
CA LYS A 274 15.92 -14.30 14.59
C LYS A 274 14.74 -13.66 15.30
N ALA A 275 14.46 -12.36 15.09
CA ALA A 275 13.27 -11.68 15.58
C ALA A 275 12.08 -11.71 14.61
N TYR A 276 12.28 -12.24 13.40
CA TYR A 276 11.30 -12.20 12.31
C TYR A 276 10.94 -13.63 11.87
N SER A 277 9.68 -14.00 12.04
CA SER A 277 9.18 -15.34 11.72
C SER A 277 9.30 -15.74 10.25
N ARG A 278 9.37 -14.78 9.32
CA ARG A 278 9.71 -15.05 7.91
C ARG A 278 11.07 -15.77 7.74
N ASN A 279 11.99 -15.60 8.69
CA ASN A 279 13.34 -16.16 8.65
C ASN A 279 13.44 -17.51 9.41
N ASP A 280 12.38 -17.97 10.06
CA ASP A 280 12.41 -19.20 10.88
C ASP A 280 12.56 -20.45 10.01
N ALA A 281 13.80 -20.91 9.88
CA ALA A 281 14.20 -22.14 9.20
C ALA A 281 13.58 -22.34 7.79
N ARG A 282 13.24 -21.24 7.12
CA ARG A 282 12.72 -21.11 5.75
C ARG A 282 11.88 -22.31 5.26
N ALA A 283 10.84 -22.64 6.03
CA ALA A 283 9.85 -23.72 5.84
C ALA A 283 10.24 -24.78 4.80
N VAL A 284 11.07 -25.76 5.19
CA VAL A 284 11.66 -26.79 4.30
C VAL A 284 10.66 -27.90 3.93
N ALA A 285 9.48 -27.51 3.47
CA ALA A 285 8.46 -28.38 2.90
C ALA A 285 7.56 -27.56 1.94
N ALA A 286 7.94 -27.54 0.66
CA ALA A 286 7.11 -27.09 -0.45
C ALA A 286 6.28 -25.80 -0.23
N SER A 287 6.92 -24.64 -0.46
CA SER A 287 6.33 -23.71 -1.43
C SER A 287 6.13 -24.49 -2.72
N THR A 288 4.94 -25.07 -2.86
CA THR A 288 4.60 -25.91 -4.01
C THR A 288 4.72 -25.03 -5.24
N LEU A 289 5.33 -25.55 -6.31
CA LEU A 289 5.32 -24.90 -7.61
C LEU A 289 3.90 -24.97 -8.21
N ILE A 290 2.98 -24.20 -7.62
CA ILE A 290 2.12 -23.36 -8.42
C ILE A 290 3.10 -22.45 -9.17
N ALA A 291 3.50 -22.89 -10.37
CA ALA A 291 4.07 -21.96 -11.31
C ALA A 291 3.05 -20.82 -11.45
N ALA A 292 3.48 -19.58 -11.24
CA ALA A 292 2.69 -18.43 -11.65
C ALA A 292 2.23 -18.73 -13.10
N PRO A 293 0.91 -18.72 -13.38
CA PRO A 293 0.38 -19.29 -14.60
C PRO A 293 1.10 -18.62 -15.77
N ALA A 294 1.84 -19.43 -16.54
CA ALA A 294 2.70 -18.93 -17.61
C ALA A 294 1.85 -18.02 -18.49
N ALA A 295 2.23 -16.73 -18.55
CA ALA A 295 1.36 -15.64 -18.98
C ALA A 295 0.61 -16.06 -20.25
N ALA A 296 -0.72 -16.22 -20.12
CA ALA A 296 -1.45 -17.17 -20.95
C ALA A 296 -1.27 -16.86 -22.44
N GLU A 297 -0.47 -17.67 -23.14
CA GLU A 297 -0.43 -17.65 -24.59
C GLU A 297 -1.87 -17.88 -25.06
N PRO A 298 -2.48 -16.92 -25.80
CA PRO A 298 -3.91 -16.95 -26.06
C PRO A 298 -4.24 -18.23 -26.80
N ALA A 299 -5.09 -19.06 -26.20
CA ALA A 299 -5.41 -20.38 -26.72
C ALA A 299 -5.84 -20.26 -28.18
N ALA A 300 -5.09 -20.88 -29.08
CA ALA A 300 -5.28 -20.73 -30.51
C ALA A 300 -6.66 -21.26 -30.92
N ILE A 301 -7.63 -20.35 -31.05
CA ILE A 301 -8.98 -20.67 -31.50
C ILE A 301 -8.85 -21.18 -32.93
N ALA A 302 -9.01 -22.50 -33.10
CA ALA A 302 -9.04 -23.12 -34.41
C ALA A 302 -10.29 -22.64 -35.16
N VAL A 303 -10.12 -21.62 -35.99
CA VAL A 303 -11.20 -21.08 -36.83
C VAL A 303 -11.61 -22.15 -37.84
N GLY A 304 -12.68 -22.88 -37.53
CA GLY A 304 -13.42 -23.66 -38.51
C GLY A 304 -13.96 -22.71 -39.58
N ALA A 305 -13.53 -22.91 -40.82
CA ALA A 305 -13.89 -22.02 -41.91
C ALA A 305 -15.30 -22.34 -42.45
N GLU A 306 -16.23 -21.41 -42.26
CA GLU A 306 -17.45 -21.32 -43.06
C GLU A 306 -17.79 -19.84 -43.29
N SER A 307 -18.17 -19.49 -44.52
CA SER A 307 -18.42 -18.10 -44.93
C SER A 307 -19.86 -17.68 -44.66
N PRO A 308 -20.12 -16.36 -44.62
CA PRO A 308 -21.08 -15.85 -45.58
C PRO A 308 -20.49 -14.75 -46.48
N GLU A 309 -20.96 -14.74 -47.72
CA GLU A 309 -20.58 -13.82 -48.78
C GLU A 309 -21.49 -12.59 -48.77
N ILE A 310 -20.93 -11.37 -48.79
CA ILE A 310 -21.70 -10.12 -48.99
C ILE A 310 -21.02 -9.31 -50.10
N ALA A 311 -21.76 -9.04 -51.17
CA ALA A 311 -21.26 -8.38 -52.37
C ALA A 311 -21.14 -6.86 -52.21
N ILE A 312 -20.13 -6.28 -52.85
CA ILE A 312 -19.90 -4.83 -52.94
C ILE A 312 -20.33 -4.36 -54.34
N ALA A 313 -21.17 -3.32 -54.42
CA ALA A 313 -21.49 -2.65 -55.67
C ALA A 313 -20.50 -1.50 -55.95
N PRO A 314 -20.12 -1.24 -57.22
CA PRO A 314 -19.15 -0.21 -57.57
C PRO A 314 -19.77 1.21 -57.56
N ALA A 315 -18.90 2.22 -57.47
CA ALA A 315 -19.25 3.63 -57.64
C ALA A 315 -18.70 4.18 -58.96
N ASP A 316 -19.49 5.01 -59.65
CA ASP A 316 -19.12 5.68 -60.90
C ASP A 316 -18.66 7.15 -60.68
N ALA A 317 -17.86 7.66 -61.62
CA ALA A 317 -17.46 9.08 -61.75
C ALA A 317 -18.50 9.86 -62.61
N VAL A 318 -18.47 11.17 -62.88
CA VAL A 318 -17.38 12.13 -63.23
C VAL A 318 -17.81 13.60 -62.90
N ALA A 319 -16.87 14.54 -62.80
CA ALA A 319 -17.05 16.01 -62.58
C ALA A 319 -17.20 16.81 -63.92
N PRO A 320 -16.90 18.15 -64.10
CA PRO A 320 -16.61 19.30 -63.19
C PRO A 320 -17.28 20.66 -63.62
N VAL A 321 -16.86 21.81 -63.02
CA VAL A 321 -16.82 23.25 -63.49
C VAL A 321 -16.90 24.20 -62.24
N LYS A 322 -15.97 25.13 -61.90
CA LYS A 322 -15.47 26.42 -62.49
C LYS A 322 -16.48 27.61 -62.43
N GLU A 323 -16.15 28.90 -62.15
CA GLU A 323 -14.90 29.64 -61.77
C GLU A 323 -15.22 31.13 -61.39
N GLY A 324 -14.34 31.81 -60.60
CA GLY A 324 -14.27 33.29 -60.42
C GLY A 324 -15.06 33.93 -59.25
N ASP A 325 -14.75 35.14 -58.75
CA ASP A 325 -13.55 36.02 -58.91
C ASP A 325 -13.45 37.12 -57.80
N ASP A 326 -12.35 37.89 -57.77
CA ASP A 326 -11.86 38.90 -56.78
C ASP A 326 -12.82 39.96 -56.18
N ALA A 327 -12.49 40.44 -54.96
CA ALA A 327 -12.51 41.87 -54.54
C ALA A 327 -11.78 42.14 -53.19
N GLN A 328 -11.09 43.29 -53.07
CA GLN A 328 -10.40 43.77 -51.83
C GLN A 328 -10.51 45.31 -51.71
N ALA A 329 -10.92 45.86 -50.55
CA ALA A 329 -10.71 47.27 -50.14
C ALA A 329 -11.10 47.59 -48.68
N ASP A 330 -10.18 48.21 -47.92
CA ASP A 330 -10.46 49.18 -46.83
C ASP A 330 -10.44 50.61 -47.43
N PRO A 331 -11.04 51.68 -46.83
CA PRO A 331 -10.37 52.43 -45.72
C PRO A 331 -11.24 53.34 -44.79
N VAL A 332 -10.57 53.96 -43.78
CA VAL A 332 -10.87 55.20 -42.98
C VAL A 332 -12.15 55.32 -42.11
N ASP A 333 -12.23 56.11 -41.01
CA ASP A 333 -11.25 56.67 -40.04
C ASP A 333 -12.00 57.43 -38.88
N THR A 334 -11.25 57.85 -37.85
CA THR A 334 -11.42 59.00 -36.90
C THR A 334 -11.75 58.71 -35.44
N GLY A 335 -10.87 59.17 -34.51
CA GLY A 335 -11.15 59.24 -33.06
C GLY A 335 -9.94 59.10 -32.11
N SER A 336 -9.09 60.14 -31.98
CA SER A 336 -7.99 60.22 -30.98
C SER A 336 -8.51 60.34 -29.52
N VAL A 337 -7.70 60.15 -28.46
CA VAL A 337 -6.71 61.13 -27.92
C VAL A 337 -5.77 60.49 -26.87
N ASP A 338 -4.55 61.02 -26.79
CA ASP A 338 -3.40 60.68 -25.92
C ASP A 338 -3.30 61.61 -24.67
N THR A 339 -2.48 61.39 -23.62
CA THR A 339 -1.53 60.31 -23.26
C THR A 339 -1.81 59.87 -21.78
N GLU A 340 -0.94 59.63 -20.76
CA GLU A 340 0.52 59.66 -20.50
C GLU A 340 0.87 58.77 -19.27
N VAL A 341 2.15 58.74 -18.82
CA VAL A 341 2.63 57.99 -17.62
C VAL A 341 3.48 58.90 -16.70
N PRO A 342 3.36 58.75 -15.37
CA PRO A 342 4.54 58.75 -14.48
C PRO A 342 4.52 57.54 -13.53
N GLY A 343 5.63 57.16 -12.88
CA GLY A 343 6.97 57.73 -12.89
C GLY A 343 7.74 57.26 -11.64
N ASP A 344 8.83 56.53 -11.88
CA ASP A 344 9.72 55.82 -10.92
C ASP A 344 10.18 56.60 -9.67
N SER A 345 10.43 55.88 -8.56
CA SER A 345 11.49 56.18 -7.57
C SER A 345 11.64 55.10 -6.48
N ASP A 346 12.89 54.63 -6.29
CA ASP A 346 13.52 54.17 -5.04
C ASP A 346 12.95 52.97 -4.23
N VAL A 347 13.58 51.80 -4.42
CA VAL A 347 13.87 50.84 -3.34
C VAL A 347 15.37 50.51 -3.37
N PRO A 348 16.15 50.79 -2.31
CA PRO A 348 17.57 50.48 -2.29
C PRO A 348 17.80 48.99 -2.08
N ALA A 349 18.80 48.44 -2.78
CA ALA A 349 19.42 47.19 -2.38
C ALA A 349 20.45 47.47 -1.27
N ASP A 350 20.41 46.69 -0.20
CA ASP A 350 21.58 46.43 0.63
C ASP A 350 21.69 44.93 0.88
N SER A 351 22.91 44.45 1.15
CA SER A 351 23.24 43.03 1.18
C SER A 351 23.60 42.58 2.59
N ASP A 352 22.87 41.61 3.13
CA ASP A 352 23.40 40.77 4.20
C ASP A 352 22.93 39.32 4.04
N VAL A 353 23.88 38.39 4.15
CA VAL A 353 23.65 36.94 4.10
C VAL A 353 24.14 36.34 5.41
N PRO A 354 23.24 35.73 6.18
CA PRO A 354 23.57 34.58 7.00
C PRO A 354 23.07 33.31 6.29
N ALA A 355 23.97 32.37 6.05
CA ALA A 355 23.61 31.01 5.69
C ALA A 355 23.53 30.19 6.99
N GLU A 356 22.32 30.01 7.52
CA GLU A 356 22.05 29.07 8.62
C GLU A 356 21.40 27.82 8.04
N THR A 357 22.13 26.71 8.05
CA THR A 357 21.61 25.39 7.73
C THR A 357 21.10 24.74 9.00
N ASP A 358 19.88 25.10 9.41
CA ASP A 358 19.20 24.46 10.54
C ASP A 358 18.79 23.02 10.20
N GLU A 359 19.72 22.09 10.39
CA GLU A 359 19.49 20.64 10.53
C GLU A 359 18.72 20.37 11.84
N ALA A 360 17.46 20.83 11.89
CA ALA A 360 16.66 20.87 13.11
C ALA A 360 15.65 19.71 13.20
N GLY A 361 15.91 18.77 14.10
CA GLY A 361 14.89 17.88 14.66
C GLY A 361 14.58 16.60 13.88
N VAL A 362 15.53 15.67 13.80
CA VAL A 362 15.28 14.26 13.40
C VAL A 362 15.43 13.30 14.61
N GLU A 363 15.72 13.83 15.81
CA GLU A 363 16.01 13.03 17.02
C GLU A 363 14.75 12.72 17.86
N ASP A 364 13.65 13.46 17.70
CA ASP A 364 12.43 13.36 18.53
C ASP A 364 11.38 12.37 17.96
N ASP A 365 11.31 12.21 16.63
CA ASP A 365 10.32 11.37 15.93
C ASP A 365 10.43 9.85 16.25
N ALA A 366 11.60 9.39 16.73
CA ALA A 366 11.85 7.99 16.98
C ALA A 366 11.26 7.50 18.32
N GLU A 367 11.09 8.38 19.31
CA GLU A 367 10.65 7.98 20.66
C GLU A 367 9.12 7.97 20.80
N ASP A 368 8.34 8.89 20.20
CA ASP A 368 6.87 8.87 20.28
C ASP A 368 6.25 7.62 19.59
N VAL A 369 6.92 7.12 18.54
CA VAL A 369 6.56 5.84 17.89
C VAL A 369 6.88 4.65 18.82
N ALA A 370 8.03 4.67 19.50
CA ALA A 370 8.39 3.63 20.46
C ALA A 370 7.44 3.63 21.67
N GLU A 371 7.17 4.79 22.28
CA GLU A 371 6.16 4.96 23.34
C GLU A 371 4.81 4.41 22.91
N SER A 372 4.36 4.67 21.68
CA SER A 372 3.06 4.16 21.20
C SER A 372 2.99 2.63 21.09
N ILE A 373 4.12 1.94 21.01
CA ILE A 373 4.23 0.46 20.99
C ILE A 373 4.47 -0.08 22.40
N GLU A 374 5.12 0.66 23.29
CA GLU A 374 5.33 0.30 24.70
C GLU A 374 4.05 0.48 25.54
N ASP A 375 3.27 1.56 25.32
CA ASP A 375 1.95 1.78 25.94
C ASP A 375 0.97 0.64 25.63
N GLU A 376 1.01 0.06 24.42
CA GLU A 376 0.17 -1.07 24.03
C GLU A 376 0.61 -2.42 24.65
N GLN A 377 1.79 -2.50 25.27
CA GLN A 377 2.34 -3.73 25.86
C GLN A 377 2.30 -3.76 27.40
N ALA A 378 2.11 -2.62 28.06
CA ALA A 378 1.97 -2.56 29.53
C ALA A 378 0.66 -3.15 30.08
N ALA A 379 -0.26 -3.61 29.20
CA ALA A 379 -1.63 -3.99 29.55
C ALA A 379 -1.84 -5.48 29.94
N GLU A 380 -0.86 -6.37 29.73
CA GLU A 380 -1.02 -7.81 29.99
C GLU A 380 -0.04 -8.35 31.05
N ASP A 381 -0.48 -8.41 32.31
CA ASP A 381 0.17 -9.14 33.41
C ASP A 381 -0.56 -10.48 33.71
N PRO A 382 0.00 -11.64 33.35
CA PRO A 382 -0.59 -12.96 33.62
C PRO A 382 -0.15 -13.58 34.97
N ALA A 383 0.02 -12.80 36.04
CA ALA A 383 0.59 -13.27 37.32
C ALA A 383 -0.40 -13.57 38.47
N GLN A 384 -1.37 -14.48 38.28
CA GLN A 384 -1.91 -15.24 39.45
C GLN A 384 -2.62 -16.58 39.16
N ALA A 385 -1.87 -17.56 38.66
CA ALA A 385 -2.23 -18.96 38.88
C ALA A 385 -1.83 -19.39 40.30
N ARG A 386 -2.81 -19.69 41.18
CA ARG A 386 -2.57 -20.37 42.46
C ARG A 386 -3.26 -21.73 42.49
N THR A 387 -2.50 -22.75 42.90
CA THR A 387 -2.87 -24.15 42.90
C THR A 387 -3.87 -24.49 44.00
N VAL A 388 -4.90 -25.26 43.66
CA VAL A 388 -5.63 -26.10 44.61
C VAL A 388 -5.07 -27.53 44.55
N ASP A 389 -4.50 -28.00 45.65
CA ASP A 389 -4.98 -29.16 46.43
C ASP A 389 -4.08 -29.40 47.66
N ALA A 390 -4.66 -29.89 48.76
CA ALA A 390 -4.07 -30.56 49.94
C ALA A 390 -4.93 -30.34 51.20
N THR A 391 -5.41 -31.43 51.80
CA THR A 391 -6.13 -31.44 53.08
C THR A 391 -5.18 -31.45 54.28
N THR A 392 -5.66 -31.03 55.46
CA THR A 392 -5.90 -31.85 56.68
C THR A 392 -6.07 -30.93 57.91
N ASP A 393 -6.74 -31.42 58.94
CA ASP A 393 -7.17 -30.77 60.18
C ASP A 393 -6.02 -30.36 61.13
N ASP A 394 -6.23 -29.35 62.02
CA ASP A 394 -6.46 -29.59 63.47
C ASP A 394 -6.79 -28.30 64.29
N ASP A 395 -7.20 -28.50 65.55
CA ASP A 395 -7.74 -27.54 66.54
C ASP A 395 -6.83 -26.36 67.02
N GLU A 396 -7.42 -25.19 67.37
CA GLU A 396 -7.76 -24.86 68.79
C GLU A 396 -8.56 -23.55 69.02
N ALA A 397 -9.71 -23.71 69.71
CA ALA A 397 -10.23 -22.98 70.89
C ALA A 397 -10.35 -21.42 71.01
N ALA A 398 -11.59 -21.01 71.40
CA ALA A 398 -11.96 -19.99 72.41
C ALA A 398 -11.69 -18.47 72.15
N ASP A 399 -12.43 -17.52 72.74
CA ASP A 399 -13.79 -17.47 73.34
C ASP A 399 -14.21 -15.99 73.51
N SER A 400 -15.46 -15.64 73.19
CA SER A 400 -16.25 -14.67 73.98
C SER A 400 -17.72 -14.63 73.54
N THR A 401 -18.63 -14.92 74.47
CA THR A 401 -20.10 -14.99 74.26
C THR A 401 -20.82 -13.62 74.24
N ARG A 402 -21.95 -13.55 73.49
CA ARG A 402 -23.31 -13.23 74.02
C ARG A 402 -24.39 -13.05 72.92
N ASP A 403 -25.48 -13.81 73.03
CA ASP A 403 -26.87 -13.40 73.34
C ASP A 403 -27.37 -12.02 72.81
N ASP A 404 -28.60 -11.87 72.27
CA ASP A 404 -29.79 -12.76 72.23
C ASP A 404 -30.74 -12.46 71.03
N SER A 405 -31.77 -13.31 70.88
CA SER A 405 -33.08 -13.26 70.14
C SER A 405 -33.57 -11.96 69.46
N GLY A 406 -34.51 -11.97 68.51
CA GLY A 406 -35.33 -13.04 67.86
C GLY A 406 -36.13 -12.41 66.69
N ALA A 407 -36.49 -13.11 65.61
CA ALA A 407 -37.53 -14.17 65.48
C ALA A 407 -38.96 -13.61 65.23
N GLU A 408 -39.72 -14.32 64.39
CA GLU A 408 -41.10 -14.05 63.91
C GLU A 408 -41.34 -12.77 63.06
N ALA A 409 -42.34 -12.66 62.18
CA ALA A 409 -42.94 -13.51 61.12
C ALA A 409 -44.35 -12.97 60.77
N ALA A 410 -44.76 -13.09 59.49
CA ALA A 410 -46.07 -12.69 58.93
C ALA A 410 -46.39 -11.16 58.99
N ASP A 411 -47.08 -10.50 58.06
CA ASP A 411 -48.18 -10.85 57.13
C ASP A 411 -49.53 -11.07 57.85
N SER A 412 -50.66 -10.43 57.51
CA SER A 412 -51.03 -9.59 56.36
C SER A 412 -52.00 -8.45 56.75
N SER A 413 -52.07 -7.42 55.88
CA SER A 413 -53.20 -6.51 55.59
C SER A 413 -54.22 -6.07 56.66
N ASP A 414 -54.45 -4.75 56.77
CA ASP A 414 -55.81 -4.21 56.55
C ASP A 414 -55.78 -2.76 55.97
N SER A 415 -56.70 -2.50 55.03
CA SER A 415 -57.30 -1.23 54.61
C SER A 415 -56.46 0.03 54.24
N LYS A 416 -56.49 0.30 52.92
CA LYS A 416 -56.34 1.59 52.18
C LYS A 416 -54.93 2.05 51.78
#